data_AF-A0A1F6G913-F1
#
_entry.id   AF-A0A1F6G913-F1
#
_cell.length_a   1.000
_cell.length_b   1.000
_cell.length_c   1.000
_cell.angle_alpha   90.00
_cell.angle_beta   90.00
_cell.angle_gamma   90.00
#
_symmetry.space_group_name_H-M   'P 1'
#
loop_
_entity.id
_entity.type
_entity.pdbx_description
1 polymer ?
#
loop_
_entity_poly.entity_id
_entity_poly.type
_entity_poly.pdbx_seq_one_letter_code
_entity_poly.pdbx_strand_id
1 'polypeptide(L)'
;MKKNYLDLIEEYKFETPLSQFEKVLVLSSRAKDIYSGKSCMVSGLEGRKPTTKAQYEMLTDLIEPVITDKIETPEDYDFDEEEDEG
;
A
#
# COMPACT_ATOMS: atom_id res chain seq x y z
N MET A 1 8.60 -21.70 -41.02
CA MET A 1 8.69 -20.94 -39.76
C MET A 1 8.08 -21.79 -38.66
N LYS A 2 8.91 -22.36 -37.77
CA LYS A 2 8.43 -23.12 -36.61
C LYS A 2 8.01 -22.12 -35.53
N LYS A 3 6.71 -22.00 -35.26
CA LYS A 3 6.21 -21.23 -34.11
C LYS A 3 6.56 -22.03 -32.86
N ASN A 4 7.41 -21.46 -32.01
CA ASN A 4 7.86 -22.10 -30.79
C ASN A 4 6.73 -21.97 -29.75
N TYR A 5 6.20 -23.08 -29.26
CA TYR A 5 5.10 -23.12 -28.29
C TYR A 5 5.50 -22.51 -26.92
N LEU A 6 6.77 -22.17 -26.75
CA LEU A 6 7.36 -21.51 -25.58
C LEU A 6 7.27 -19.98 -25.63
N ASP A 7 6.88 -19.37 -26.76
CA ASP A 7 6.71 -17.91 -26.87
C ASP A 7 5.38 -17.41 -26.25
N LEU A 8 4.60 -18.29 -25.62
CA LEU A 8 3.29 -18.00 -25.04
C LEU A 8 3.29 -18.12 -23.51
N ILE A 9 4.41 -17.77 -22.87
CA ILE A 9 4.41 -17.51 -21.44
C ILE A 9 3.82 -16.10 -21.26
N GLU A 10 2.49 -16.02 -21.25
CA GLU A 10 1.80 -14.86 -20.70
C GLU A 10 2.22 -14.76 -19.23
N GLU A 11 3.06 -13.76 -18.92
CA GLU A 11 3.30 -13.33 -17.56
C GLU A 11 1.97 -12.82 -17.00
N TYR A 12 1.19 -13.72 -16.40
CA TYR A 12 0.12 -13.33 -15.50
C TYR A 12 0.78 -12.60 -14.33
N LYS A 13 0.86 -11.27 -14.43
CA LYS A 13 1.11 -10.42 -13.27
C LYS A 13 -0.01 -10.73 -12.29
N PHE A 14 0.29 -11.52 -11.28
CA PHE A 14 -0.56 -11.67 -10.11
C PHE A 14 -0.58 -10.30 -9.42
N GLU A 15 -1.44 -9.41 -9.90
CA GLU A 15 -1.80 -8.20 -9.19
C GLU A 15 -2.73 -8.64 -8.07
N THR A 16 -2.17 -8.88 -6.89
CA THR A 16 -2.97 -9.04 -5.69
C THR A 16 -3.74 -7.74 -5.48
N PRO A 17 -5.08 -7.73 -5.61
CA PRO A 17 -5.82 -6.49 -5.54
C PRO A 17 -5.75 -5.96 -4.11
N LEU A 18 -5.31 -4.70 -3.97
CA LEU A 18 -5.30 -4.01 -2.67
C LEU A 18 -6.68 -4.04 -2.01
N SER A 19 -6.71 -4.46 -0.76
CA SER A 19 -7.85 -4.36 0.14
C SER A 19 -8.29 -2.90 0.30
N GLN A 20 -9.56 -2.70 0.64
CA GLN A 20 -10.07 -1.35 0.94
C GLN A 20 -9.30 -0.70 2.09
N PHE A 21 -8.89 -1.48 3.10
CA PHE A 21 -8.09 -0.97 4.23
C PHE A 21 -6.69 -0.56 3.81
N GLU A 22 -6.04 -1.37 2.97
CA GLU A 22 -4.72 -1.08 2.43
C GLU A 22 -4.73 0.20 1.58
N LYS A 23 -5.77 0.38 0.76
CA LYS A 23 -5.97 1.63 0.00
C LYS A 23 -6.06 2.84 0.94
N VAL A 24 -6.77 2.72 2.05
CA VAL A 24 -6.88 3.81 3.04
C VAL A 24 -5.53 4.07 3.72
N LEU A 25 -4.77 3.04 4.06
CA LEU A 25 -3.43 3.20 4.65
C LEU A 25 -2.47 3.91 3.71
N VAL A 26 -2.39 3.46 2.46
CA VAL A 26 -1.54 4.05 1.42
C VAL A 26 -1.92 5.51 1.18
N LEU A 27 -3.21 5.80 1.03
CA LEU A 27 -3.72 7.16 0.84
C LEU A 27 -3.42 8.07 2.03
N SER A 28 -3.63 7.58 3.24
CA SER A 28 -3.39 8.36 4.47
C SER A 28 -1.91 8.65 4.67
N SER A 29 -1.06 7.64 4.44
CA SER A 29 0.40 7.79 4.47
C SER A 29 0.86 8.82 3.44
N ARG A 30 0.36 8.72 2.21
CA ARG A 30 0.71 9.65 1.14
C ARG A 30 0.20 11.07 1.38
N ALA A 31 -1.02 11.22 1.92
CA ALA A 31 -1.55 12.53 2.28
C ALA A 31 -0.71 13.20 3.37
N LYS A 32 -0.21 12.43 4.36
CA LYS A 32 0.73 12.90 5.39
C LYS A 32 2.04 13.37 4.77
N ASP A 33 2.58 12.60 3.83
CA ASP A 33 3.80 12.95 3.08
C ASP A 33 3.68 14.29 2.34
N ILE A 34 2.56 14.50 1.64
CA ILE A 34 2.27 15.75 0.93
C ILE A 34 2.10 16.90 1.93
N TYR A 35 1.46 16.64 3.08
CA TYR A 35 1.33 17.63 4.16
C TYR A 35 2.69 18.04 4.73
N SER A 36 3.63 17.10 4.83
CA SER A 36 5.01 17.35 5.25
C SER A 36 5.87 18.06 4.19
N GLY A 37 5.30 18.42 3.03
CA GLY A 37 6.00 19.19 1.99
C GLY A 37 6.69 18.34 0.92
N LYS A 38 6.45 17.03 0.86
CA LYS A 38 6.89 16.22 -0.30
C LYS A 38 6.14 16.65 -1.55
N SER A 39 6.83 16.61 -2.70
CA SER A 39 6.23 16.97 -3.98
C SER A 39 5.12 16.00 -4.37
N CYS A 40 4.06 16.58 -4.92
CA CYS A 40 2.99 15.85 -5.61
C CYS A 40 3.48 15.46 -7.01
N MET A 41 3.29 14.21 -7.40
CA MET A 41 3.65 13.71 -8.75
C MET A 41 2.63 14.16 -9.80
N VAL A 42 1.41 14.52 -9.38
CA VAL A 42 0.35 14.99 -10.28
C VAL A 42 0.42 16.52 -10.43
N SER A 43 0.61 16.96 -11.67
CA SER A 43 0.56 18.37 -12.08
C SER A 43 -0.87 18.93 -12.08
N GLY A 44 -1.03 20.24 -11.86
CA GLY A 44 -2.35 20.91 -11.99
C GLY A 44 -3.26 20.79 -10.77
N LEU A 45 -2.75 20.29 -9.64
CA LEU A 45 -3.47 20.21 -8.36
C LEU A 45 -3.02 21.28 -7.35
N GLU A 46 -2.43 22.37 -7.83
CA GLU A 46 -2.02 23.49 -6.99
C GLU A 46 -3.23 24.04 -6.21
N GLY A 47 -3.05 24.29 -4.90
CA GLY A 47 -4.13 24.75 -4.02
C GLY A 47 -5.16 23.70 -3.58
N ARG A 48 -5.11 22.45 -4.08
CA ARG A 48 -5.98 21.36 -3.60
C ARG A 48 -5.50 20.78 -2.27
N LYS A 49 -6.44 20.22 -1.49
CA LYS A 49 -6.14 19.54 -0.22
C LYS A 49 -5.17 18.37 -0.46
N PRO A 50 -4.23 18.10 0.47
CA PRO A 50 -3.29 16.98 0.36
C PRO A 50 -3.96 15.61 0.17
N THR A 51 -5.11 15.39 0.81
CA THR A 51 -5.90 14.17 0.63
C THR A 51 -6.40 13.99 -0.80
N THR A 52 -6.86 15.08 -1.43
CA THR A 52 -7.26 15.06 -2.85
C THR A 52 -6.08 14.78 -3.75
N LYS A 53 -4.91 15.38 -3.48
CA LYS A 53 -3.68 15.10 -4.25
C LYS A 53 -3.28 13.62 -4.17
N ALA A 54 -3.27 13.04 -2.97
CA ALA A 54 -2.99 11.63 -2.76
C ALA A 54 -4.03 10.72 -3.45
N GLN A 55 -5.31 11.10 -3.47
CA GLN A 55 -6.35 10.36 -4.20
C GLN A 55 -6.06 10.30 -5.71
N TYR A 56 -5.68 11.42 -6.32
CA TYR A 56 -5.34 11.44 -7.75
C TYR A 56 -4.08 10.64 -8.06
N GLU A 57 -3.06 10.72 -7.21
CA GLU A 57 -1.86 9.88 -7.34
C GLU A 57 -2.19 8.39 -7.23
N MET A 58 -3.10 8.00 -6.32
CA MET A 58 -3.55 6.60 -6.19
C MET A 58 -4.36 6.13 -7.40
N LEU A 59 -5.21 6.99 -7.97
CA LEU A 59 -6.01 6.67 -9.16
C LEU A 59 -5.19 6.57 -10.45
N THR A 60 -3.98 7.12 -10.44
CA THR A 60 -3.06 7.13 -11.59
C THR A 60 -1.91 6.14 -11.42
N ASP A 61 -2.00 5.26 -10.41
CA ASP A 61 -0.96 4.29 -10.04
C ASP A 61 0.44 4.91 -9.87
N LEU A 62 0.50 6.17 -9.41
CA LEU A 62 1.73 6.90 -9.14
C LEU A 62 2.23 6.74 -7.70
N ILE A 63 1.53 5.93 -6.89
CA ILE A 63 1.93 5.57 -5.54
C ILE A 63 2.30 4.09 -5.55
N GLU A 64 3.56 3.77 -5.25
CA GLU A 64 3.95 2.40 -4.96
C GLU A 64 3.49 2.04 -3.54
N PRO A 65 2.53 1.10 -3.37
CA PRO A 65 2.06 0.69 -2.06
C PRO A 65 3.13 -0.19 -1.40
N VAL A 66 3.88 0.37 -0.44
CA VAL A 66 4.74 -0.44 0.45
C VAL A 66 3.88 -0.88 1.64
N ILE A 67 3.26 -2.04 1.52
CA ILE A 67 2.52 -2.68 2.63
C ILE A 67 3.42 -3.76 3.18
N THR A 68 3.93 -3.54 4.38
CA THR A 68 4.63 -4.57 5.16
C THR A 68 3.60 -5.28 6.02
N ASP A 69 3.38 -6.56 5.76
CA ASP A 69 2.62 -7.39 6.68
C ASP A 69 3.32 -7.39 8.03
N LYS A 70 2.59 -7.02 9.09
CA LYS A 70 3.08 -7.23 10.44
C LYS A 70 3.03 -8.73 10.69
N ILE A 71 4.22 -9.33 10.83
CA ILE A 71 4.34 -10.68 11.35
C ILE A 71 4.07 -10.56 12.85
N GLU A 72 2.95 -11.11 13.32
CA GLU A 72 2.66 -11.21 14.75
C GLU A 72 3.79 -12.00 15.40
N THR A 73 4.53 -11.38 16.31
CA THR A 73 5.57 -12.06 17.06
C THR A 73 4.99 -12.58 18.38
N PRO A 74 5.57 -13.63 18.99
CA PRO A 74 5.12 -14.11 20.30
C PRO A 74 5.16 -13.04 21.40
N GLU A 75 5.92 -11.97 21.20
CA GLU A 75 6.01 -10.81 22.11
C GLU A 75 4.78 -9.88 22.05
N ASP A 76 3.96 -9.99 20.99
CA ASP A 76 2.69 -9.25 20.87
C ASP A 76 1.56 -9.88 21.72
N TYR A 77 1.77 -11.10 22.22
CA TYR A 77 0.89 -11.71 23.21
C TYR A 77 1.39 -11.30 24.60
N ASP A 78 0.85 -10.21 25.13
CA ASP A 78 0.90 -9.93 26.57
C ASP A 78 0.18 -11.08 27.28
N PHE A 79 0.95 -12.10 27.64
CA PHE A 79 0.53 -13.17 28.53
C PHE A 79 0.48 -12.53 29.92
N ASP A 80 -0.62 -11.85 30.24
CA ASP A 80 -1.00 -11.58 31.62
C ASP A 80 -1.17 -12.95 32.29
N GLU A 81 -0.05 -13.48 32.77
CA GLU A 81 0.03 -14.66 33.61
C GLU A 81 -0.65 -14.27 34.92
N GLU A 82 -1.97 -14.48 35.00
CA GLU A 82 -2.65 -14.50 36.29
C GLU A 82 -2.04 -15.67 37.09
N GLU A 83 -1.08 -15.32 37.96
CA GLU A 83 -0.66 -16.16 39.08
C GLU A 83 -1.86 -16.35 40.00
N ASP A 84 -2.70 -17.33 39.67
CA ASP A 84 -3.65 -17.95 40.60
C ASP A 84 -2.87 -18.94 41.48
N GLU A 85 -2.19 -18.42 42.51
CA GLU A 85 -1.65 -19.25 43.60
C GLU A 85 -2.64 -19.28 44.79
N GLY A 86 -3.44 -20.36 44.82
CA GLY A 86 -3.68 -21.24 45.98
C GLY A 86 -4.15 -20.67 47.32
#